data_AF-A0A2H3JJF0-F1
#
_entry.id   AF-A0A2H3JJF0-F1
#
_cell.length_a   1.000
_cell.length_b   1.000
_cell.length_c   1.000
_cell.angle_alpha   90.00
_cell.angle_beta   90.00
_cell.angle_gamma   90.00
#
_symmetry.space_group_name_H-M   'P 1'
#
loop_
_entity.id
_entity.type
_entity.pdbx_description
1 polymer ?
#
loop_
_entity_poly.entity_id
_entity_poly.type
_entity_poly.pdbx_seq_one_letter_code
_entity_poly.pdbx_strand_id
1 'polypeptide(L)'
;MVTVTTIYEIPLLKLRGQVIDITEAPAHATPGRFRLVDCEKFSQNAMWTRSLCVDEFSEFPPFPDIKYAAVSYVWKGNPVPKNSDYSWGRINVKGAAGDSDPIGIAILVYICHAAWILGYKYLWLDRLCIIQHDKYDKAIQIRNMYSVYSNCGCCLVLPGGIQRLVPLQEETNWITRAWTLQEAIAPPEIYVLFECSDWKVGRRKWSRKNVQQVIESADICAIAPLADILANSIPLPGAEGARPSIIRSTQGDEASAESARVQLLALWGAMMLKGAAREQAIWRSSLMRTSSRPVDMVYSIMGLFGVTLDTHRYGVDDRLDAAMALAQETLKTGRFANWLGISSFLPPSRHFSTFPETPQPVLVGNIERVGYILPDNSTREVAALMNRPFEAAWWLTDIPNPAEMDDAGYLTLSSLSSPVSFVDRKNAFRPGTDNLSVSSDVIIATDGSSWRIQHEPQGDRATYLVYVGRLRPWDDTMHVEDTTARAIVVEEHAKGRFHLKAWCWLGNAAYMDYIKRDWSVRAFSVGGPD
;
A
#
# COMPACT_ATOMS: atom_id res chain seq x y z
N MET A 1 24.41 26.66 2.10
CA MET A 1 25.06 25.43 1.60
C MET A 1 24.89 24.38 2.67
N VAL A 2 24.38 23.20 2.32
CA VAL A 2 24.25 22.08 3.26
C VAL A 2 25.65 21.61 3.63
N THR A 3 25.96 21.54 4.93
CA THR A 3 27.25 21.01 5.38
C THR A 3 27.14 19.50 5.56
N VAL A 4 28.13 18.78 5.04
CA VAL A 4 28.22 17.31 5.08
C VAL A 4 29.45 16.91 5.90
N THR A 5 29.30 15.96 6.83
CA THR A 5 30.40 15.46 7.66
C THR A 5 30.40 13.93 7.67
N THR A 6 31.51 13.29 7.32
CA THR A 6 31.67 11.84 7.49
C THR A 6 31.75 11.52 8.98
N ILE A 7 30.74 10.81 9.50
CA ILE A 7 30.65 10.44 10.92
C ILE A 7 31.09 9.00 11.19
N TYR A 8 31.11 8.16 10.17
CA TYR A 8 31.51 6.76 10.32
C TYR A 8 32.25 6.30 9.07
N GLU A 9 33.38 5.61 9.25
CA GLU A 9 34.14 5.01 8.15
C GLU A 9 34.79 3.69 8.60
N ILE A 10 34.60 2.63 7.82
CA ILE A 10 35.27 1.34 8.04
C ILE A 10 35.67 0.71 6.69
N PRO A 11 36.92 0.23 6.53
CA PRO A 11 37.33 -0.46 5.31
C PRO A 11 36.50 -1.72 5.04
N LEU A 12 36.16 -1.97 3.77
CA LEU A 12 35.36 -3.12 3.31
C LEU A 12 35.94 -4.47 3.80
N LEU A 13 37.27 -4.60 3.77
CA LEU A 13 37.98 -5.81 4.22
C LEU A 13 37.83 -6.09 5.72
N LYS A 14 37.44 -5.08 6.51
CA LYS A 14 37.23 -5.20 7.95
C LYS A 14 35.76 -5.35 8.34
N LEU A 15 34.82 -5.21 7.40
CA LEU A 15 33.38 -5.24 7.69
C LEU A 15 32.89 -6.61 8.17
N ARG A 16 33.46 -7.71 7.68
CA ARG A 16 32.94 -9.05 7.93
C ARG A 16 32.80 -9.34 9.43
N GLY A 17 31.58 -9.62 9.87
CA GLY A 17 31.26 -9.97 11.27
C GLY A 17 31.16 -8.77 12.21
N GLN A 18 31.30 -7.54 11.73
CA GLN A 18 31.23 -6.35 12.57
C GLN A 18 29.80 -6.02 13.01
N VAL A 19 29.72 -5.32 14.15
CA VAL A 19 28.53 -4.61 14.60
C VAL A 19 28.77 -3.13 14.35
N ILE A 20 28.02 -2.56 13.41
CA ILE A 20 28.10 -1.14 13.09
C ILE A 20 27.39 -0.35 14.18
N ASP A 21 28.09 0.64 14.71
CA ASP A 21 27.53 1.67 15.58
C ASP A 21 28.02 3.05 15.13
N ILE A 22 27.10 3.83 14.57
CA ILE A 22 27.38 5.19 14.11
C ILE A 22 27.41 6.22 15.26
N THR A 23 27.18 5.80 16.50
CA THR A 23 27.23 6.67 17.69
C THR A 23 28.59 6.62 18.40
N GLU A 24 29.49 5.72 18.00
CA GLU A 24 30.83 5.58 18.60
C GLU A 24 31.87 6.52 17.95
N ALA A 25 32.88 6.92 18.72
CA ALA A 25 33.93 7.87 18.36
C ALA A 25 34.79 7.41 17.14
N PRO A 26 35.42 8.33 16.37
CA PRO A 26 35.77 9.72 16.70
C PRO A 26 34.72 10.79 16.34
N ALA A 27 33.75 10.49 15.47
CA ALA A 27 32.61 11.35 15.16
C ALA A 27 31.32 10.60 15.48
N HIS A 28 30.42 11.19 16.27
CA HIS A 28 29.19 10.53 16.71
C HIS A 28 27.99 11.08 15.92
N ALA A 29 27.10 10.20 15.50
CA ALA A 29 25.81 10.58 14.91
C ALA A 29 25.00 11.47 15.86
N THR A 30 24.46 12.59 15.35
CA THR A 30 23.60 13.51 16.10
C THR A 30 22.12 13.15 15.94
N PRO A 31 21.38 12.72 16.99
CA PRO A 31 19.96 12.37 16.87
C PRO A 31 19.13 13.43 16.14
N GLY A 32 18.26 12.99 15.22
CA GLY A 32 17.42 13.86 14.42
C GLY A 32 18.12 14.51 13.21
N ARG A 33 19.31 14.05 12.81
CA ARG A 33 19.97 14.46 11.55
C ARG A 33 19.70 13.47 10.42
N PHE A 34 19.79 13.96 9.19
CA PHE A 34 19.73 13.13 7.99
C PHE A 34 21.11 12.56 7.65
N ARG A 35 21.16 11.32 7.18
CA ARG A 35 22.40 10.59 6.91
C ARG A 35 22.30 9.78 5.64
N LEU A 36 23.42 9.61 4.94
CA LEU A 36 23.51 8.85 3.71
C LEU A 36 24.80 8.04 3.68
N VAL A 37 24.74 6.88 3.04
CA VAL A 37 25.92 6.07 2.71
C VAL A 37 26.56 6.63 1.43
N ASP A 38 27.88 6.80 1.42
CA ASP A 38 28.65 7.19 0.22
C ASP A 38 28.93 5.96 -0.66
N CYS A 39 28.19 5.83 -1.77
CA CYS A 39 28.31 4.71 -2.70
C CYS A 39 29.58 4.77 -3.56
N GLU A 40 30.12 5.96 -3.80
CA GLU A 40 31.35 6.16 -4.56
C GLU A 40 32.52 5.52 -3.79
N LYS A 41 32.66 5.85 -2.50
CA LYS A 41 33.67 5.25 -1.61
C LYS A 41 33.49 3.75 -1.43
N PHE A 42 32.25 3.26 -1.43
CA PHE A 42 31.96 1.83 -1.22
C PHE A 42 32.13 0.97 -2.47
N SER A 43 31.81 1.48 -3.66
CA SER A 43 31.69 0.65 -4.88
C SER A 43 32.68 0.97 -6.00
N GLN A 44 33.14 2.21 -6.14
CA GLN A 44 33.98 2.63 -7.28
C GLN A 44 35.48 2.60 -6.97
N ASN A 45 35.83 2.79 -5.71
CA ASN A 45 37.21 2.67 -5.27
C ASN A 45 37.79 1.29 -5.60
N ALA A 46 39.11 1.25 -5.81
CA ALA A 46 39.85 -0.01 -5.91
C ALA A 46 39.49 -0.90 -4.70
N MET A 47 39.40 -2.21 -4.89
CA MET A 47 38.82 -3.11 -3.88
C MET A 47 39.45 -2.93 -2.48
N TRP A 48 40.76 -2.66 -2.41
CA TRP A 48 41.49 -2.44 -1.17
C TRP A 48 41.29 -1.06 -0.52
N THR A 49 40.73 -0.08 -1.24
CA THR A 49 40.40 1.27 -0.74
C THR A 49 38.89 1.50 -0.55
N ARG A 50 38.05 0.49 -0.79
CA ARG A 50 36.61 0.58 -0.53
C ARG A 50 36.35 0.67 0.97
N SER A 51 35.49 1.59 1.38
CA SER A 51 35.06 1.77 2.77
C SER A 51 33.57 2.05 2.84
N LEU A 52 32.92 1.53 3.89
CA LEU A 52 31.56 1.94 4.25
C LEU A 52 31.68 3.28 4.96
N CYS A 53 31.23 4.34 4.30
CA CYS A 53 31.17 5.68 4.86
C CYS A 53 29.72 6.11 5.07
N VAL A 54 29.43 6.68 6.25
CA VAL A 54 28.15 7.34 6.53
C VAL A 54 28.40 8.82 6.75
N ASP A 55 27.77 9.63 5.92
CA ASP A 55 27.83 11.08 5.95
C ASP A 55 26.57 11.64 6.60
N GLU A 56 26.74 12.59 7.52
CA GLU A 56 25.67 13.32 8.20
C GLU A 56 25.49 14.72 7.58
N PHE A 57 24.24 15.14 7.45
CA PHE A 57 23.82 16.37 6.81
C PHE A 57 23.24 17.36 7.82
N SER A 58 23.54 18.64 7.66
CA SER A 58 23.03 19.70 8.55
C SER A 58 21.54 20.00 8.40
N GLU A 59 20.87 19.45 7.39
CA GLU A 59 19.47 19.71 7.07
C GLU A 59 18.83 18.41 6.53
N PHE A 60 17.49 18.32 6.55
CA PHE A 60 16.76 17.26 5.85
C PHE A 60 16.58 17.64 4.37
N PRO A 61 16.42 16.65 3.46
CA PRO A 61 16.10 16.92 2.06
C PRO A 61 14.76 17.69 1.91
N PRO A 62 14.57 18.43 0.81
CA PRO A 62 15.37 18.43 -0.42
C PRO A 62 16.71 19.16 -0.33
N PHE A 63 17.71 18.64 -1.03
CA PHE A 63 19.01 19.31 -1.22
C PHE A 63 19.11 19.85 -2.65
N PRO A 64 19.59 21.09 -2.85
CA PRO A 64 19.69 21.69 -4.19
C PRO A 64 20.55 20.87 -5.17
N ASP A 65 21.72 20.41 -4.70
CA ASP A 65 22.76 19.82 -5.55
C ASP A 65 23.09 18.36 -5.21
N ILE A 66 22.42 17.77 -4.21
CA ILE A 66 22.73 16.43 -3.72
C ILE A 66 21.54 15.51 -3.97
N LYS A 67 21.76 14.52 -4.85
CA LYS A 67 20.80 13.46 -5.14
C LYS A 67 21.22 12.16 -4.46
N TYR A 68 20.24 11.39 -4.02
CA TYR A 68 20.44 10.09 -3.40
C TYR A 68 19.39 9.10 -3.87
N ALA A 69 19.73 7.81 -3.84
CA ALA A 69 18.78 6.71 -3.93
C ALA A 69 18.32 6.31 -2.51
N ALA A 70 17.13 5.73 -2.38
CA ALA A 70 16.65 5.15 -1.11
C ALA A 70 16.39 3.65 -1.26
N VAL A 71 16.55 2.87 -0.19
CA VAL A 71 16.33 1.42 -0.21
C VAL A 71 14.98 1.09 0.41
N SER A 72 14.23 0.19 -0.23
CA SER A 72 13.01 -0.41 0.31
C SER A 72 13.24 -1.91 0.53
N TYR A 73 12.94 -2.45 1.70
CA TYR A 73 13.14 -3.87 1.99
C TYR A 73 12.30 -4.35 3.17
N VAL A 74 12.29 -5.66 3.38
CA VAL A 74 11.68 -6.29 4.56
C VAL A 74 12.71 -6.60 5.64
N TRP A 75 12.41 -6.24 6.89
CA TRP A 75 13.33 -6.41 8.01
C TRP A 75 13.68 -7.87 8.32
N LYS A 76 12.73 -8.78 8.09
CA LYS A 76 12.95 -10.23 8.05
C LYS A 76 12.62 -10.71 6.65
N GLY A 77 13.67 -11.01 5.91
CA GLY A 77 13.62 -11.42 4.53
C GLY A 77 13.33 -12.90 4.34
N ASN A 78 13.38 -13.30 3.07
CA ASN A 78 13.33 -14.70 2.72
C ASN A 78 14.52 -15.42 3.37
N PRO A 79 14.32 -16.65 3.86
CA PRO A 79 15.37 -17.38 4.54
C PRO A 79 16.54 -17.60 3.60
N VAL A 80 17.71 -17.65 4.20
CA VAL A 80 18.94 -17.98 3.51
C VAL A 80 19.03 -19.51 3.32
N PRO A 81 19.22 -20.01 2.08
CA PRO A 81 19.41 -21.44 1.84
C PRO A 81 20.63 -21.99 2.58
N LYS A 82 20.53 -23.18 3.17
CA LYS A 82 21.61 -23.81 3.97
C LYS A 82 22.94 -23.97 3.22
N ASN A 83 22.89 -24.10 1.89
CA ASN A 83 24.06 -24.33 1.03
C ASN A 83 24.49 -23.10 0.21
N SER A 84 24.03 -21.90 0.57
CA SER A 84 24.47 -20.70 -0.15
C SER A 84 25.83 -20.22 0.33
N ASP A 85 26.76 -20.03 -0.62
CA ASP A 85 28.09 -19.49 -0.36
C ASP A 85 28.02 -17.97 -0.14
N TYR A 86 28.08 -17.52 1.11
CA TYR A 86 28.26 -16.10 1.45
C TYR A 86 29.71 -15.82 1.80
N SER A 87 30.61 -16.03 0.86
CA SER A 87 32.03 -15.71 0.99
C SER A 87 32.29 -14.28 1.51
N TRP A 88 31.42 -13.32 1.15
CA TRP A 88 31.48 -11.92 1.60
C TRP A 88 31.15 -11.71 3.07
N GLY A 89 30.36 -12.58 3.70
CA GLY A 89 29.90 -12.42 5.08
C GLY A 89 28.81 -11.36 5.28
N ARG A 90 28.57 -11.00 6.54
CA ARG A 90 27.46 -10.13 6.97
C ARG A 90 27.90 -9.17 8.08
N ILE A 91 27.10 -8.13 8.28
CA ILE A 91 27.24 -7.16 9.37
C ILE A 91 25.94 -7.01 10.14
N ASN A 92 26.06 -6.65 11.42
CA ASN A 92 24.94 -6.26 12.27
C ASN A 92 24.97 -4.76 12.52
N VAL A 93 23.86 -4.21 13.01
CA VAL A 93 23.80 -2.81 13.48
C VAL A 93 23.33 -2.80 14.93
N LYS A 94 24.00 -2.01 15.78
CA LYS A 94 23.66 -1.89 17.20
C LYS A 94 22.26 -1.33 17.40
N GLY A 95 21.48 -1.95 18.29
CA GLY A 95 20.08 -1.58 18.52
C GLY A 95 19.07 -2.24 17.58
N ALA A 96 19.56 -3.09 16.68
CA ALA A 96 18.78 -3.67 15.61
C ALA A 96 18.80 -5.22 15.65
N ALA A 97 19.63 -5.81 16.51
CA ALA A 97 19.78 -7.25 16.71
C ALA A 97 18.52 -7.85 17.38
N GLY A 98 18.07 -9.02 16.90
CA GLY A 98 16.92 -9.77 17.45
C GLY A 98 15.61 -9.59 16.68
N ASP A 99 15.34 -8.37 16.20
CA ASP A 99 14.07 -8.04 15.52
C ASP A 99 14.16 -8.08 13.99
N SER A 100 15.34 -8.35 13.44
CA SER A 100 15.60 -8.20 12.00
C SER A 100 16.91 -8.85 11.59
N ASP A 101 17.05 -9.02 10.28
CA ASP A 101 18.17 -9.70 9.68
C ASP A 101 19.48 -8.87 9.71
N PRO A 102 20.64 -9.53 9.70
CA PRO A 102 21.90 -8.88 9.41
C PRO A 102 21.93 -8.40 7.95
N ILE A 103 22.78 -7.41 7.64
CA ILE A 103 22.98 -6.96 6.26
C ILE A 103 24.04 -7.85 5.59
N GLY A 104 23.73 -8.41 4.42
CA GLY A 104 24.70 -9.09 3.57
C GLY A 104 25.67 -8.09 2.94
N ILE A 105 26.99 -8.30 3.08
CA ILE A 105 27.98 -7.38 2.52
C ILE A 105 27.87 -7.31 0.98
N ALA A 106 27.59 -8.43 0.33
CA ALA A 106 27.32 -8.46 -1.11
C ALA A 106 26.10 -7.60 -1.50
N ILE A 107 25.05 -7.58 -0.68
CA ILE A 107 23.87 -6.74 -0.92
C ILE A 107 24.22 -5.27 -0.85
N LEU A 108 25.01 -4.84 0.14
CA LEU A 108 25.51 -3.46 0.19
C LEU A 108 26.29 -3.10 -1.07
N VAL A 109 27.11 -4.03 -1.59
CA VAL A 109 27.86 -3.79 -2.84
C VAL A 109 26.91 -3.61 -4.00
N TYR A 110 25.91 -4.48 -4.13
CA TYR A 110 24.93 -4.44 -5.22
C TYR A 110 24.08 -3.17 -5.20
N ILE A 111 23.53 -2.77 -4.05
CA ILE A 111 22.71 -1.55 -3.96
C ILE A 111 23.54 -0.27 -4.14
N CYS A 112 24.78 -0.22 -3.64
CA CYS A 112 25.64 0.94 -3.85
C CYS A 112 26.05 1.06 -5.32
N HIS A 113 26.35 -0.07 -5.96
CA HIS A 113 26.67 -0.07 -7.39
C HIS A 113 25.44 0.28 -8.24
N ALA A 114 24.25 -0.25 -7.91
CA ALA A 114 23.00 0.10 -8.56
C ALA A 114 22.68 1.59 -8.45
N ALA A 115 22.82 2.18 -7.26
CA ALA A 115 22.65 3.61 -7.07
C ALA A 115 23.63 4.41 -7.95
N TRP A 116 24.90 3.98 -7.99
CA TRP A 116 25.93 4.65 -8.78
C TRP A 116 25.66 4.62 -10.30
N ILE A 117 25.31 3.45 -10.87
CA ILE A 117 25.02 3.35 -12.31
C ILE A 117 23.76 4.15 -12.71
N LEU A 118 22.85 4.36 -11.77
CA LEU A 118 21.68 5.23 -11.92
C LEU A 118 22.01 6.72 -11.67
N GLY A 119 23.27 7.07 -11.40
CA GLY A 119 23.75 8.44 -11.24
C GLY A 119 23.66 9.00 -9.82
N TYR A 120 23.50 8.15 -8.81
CA TYR A 120 23.39 8.56 -7.41
C TYR A 120 24.64 8.21 -6.62
N LYS A 121 25.34 9.25 -6.13
CA LYS A 121 26.50 9.09 -5.23
C LYS A 121 26.08 8.58 -3.85
N TYR A 122 24.91 8.98 -3.38
CA TYR A 122 24.46 8.70 -2.02
C TYR A 122 23.31 7.69 -1.99
N LEU A 123 23.25 6.91 -0.91
CA LEU A 123 22.19 5.94 -0.65
C LEU A 123 21.64 6.08 0.76
N TRP A 124 20.33 6.18 0.88
CA TRP A 124 19.62 6.07 2.15
C TRP A 124 19.20 4.63 2.40
N LEU A 125 19.71 4.04 3.47
CA LEU A 125 19.31 2.75 4.00
C LEU A 125 18.99 2.94 5.49
N ASP A 126 17.72 2.85 5.87
CA ASP A 126 17.23 3.10 7.25
C ASP A 126 18.12 2.41 8.30
N ARG A 127 18.55 1.18 8.03
CA ARG A 127 19.39 0.35 8.87
C ARG A 127 20.72 0.99 9.25
N LEU A 128 21.31 1.78 8.35
CA LEU A 128 22.59 2.46 8.54
C LEU A 128 22.45 3.97 8.75
N CYS A 129 21.32 4.56 8.36
CA CYS A 129 21.11 6.01 8.37
C CYS A 129 20.30 6.50 9.59
N ILE A 130 19.63 5.58 10.30
CA ILE A 130 18.86 5.85 11.52
C ILE A 130 19.61 5.26 12.72
N ILE A 131 19.63 6.00 13.84
CA ILE A 131 20.17 5.49 15.10
C ILE A 131 19.17 4.47 15.68
N GLN A 132 19.44 3.19 15.43
CA GLN A 132 18.49 2.10 15.69
C GLN A 132 18.11 1.89 17.16
N HIS A 133 18.88 2.40 18.11
CA HIS A 133 18.59 2.30 19.55
C HIS A 133 18.09 3.63 20.16
N ASP A 134 17.95 4.70 19.38
CA ASP A 134 17.48 6.00 19.86
C ASP A 134 16.00 6.21 19.49
N LYS A 135 15.16 6.40 20.51
CA LYS A 135 13.70 6.59 20.31
C LYS A 135 13.37 7.96 19.72
N TYR A 136 14.15 8.98 20.05
CA TYR A 136 13.94 10.35 19.57
C TYR A 136 14.31 10.47 18.09
N ASP A 137 15.46 9.93 17.69
CA ASP A 137 15.87 9.85 16.28
C ASP A 137 14.81 9.09 15.48
N LYS A 138 14.39 7.89 15.92
CA LYS A 138 13.31 7.13 15.25
C LYS A 138 12.03 7.93 15.09
N ALA A 139 11.57 8.65 16.11
CA ALA A 139 10.35 9.44 16.02
C ALA A 139 10.47 10.56 14.98
N ILE A 140 11.62 11.24 14.92
CA ILE A 140 11.89 12.26 13.89
C ILE A 140 11.95 11.64 12.50
N GLN A 141 12.65 10.51 12.34
CA GLN A 141 12.79 9.85 11.06
C GLN A 141 11.43 9.37 10.54
N ILE A 142 10.61 8.74 11.39
CA ILE A 142 9.23 8.31 11.06
C ILE A 142 8.40 9.46 10.51
N ARG A 143 8.43 10.63 11.17
CA ARG A 143 7.72 11.83 10.71
C ARG A 143 8.19 12.35 9.35
N ASN A 144 9.47 12.15 9.05
CA ASN A 144 10.10 12.61 7.81
C ASN A 144 10.18 11.53 6.73
N MET A 145 9.72 10.29 6.97
CA MET A 145 9.86 9.17 6.03
C MET A 145 9.31 9.51 4.63
N TYR A 146 8.14 10.15 4.55
CA TYR A 146 7.60 10.57 3.27
C TYR A 146 8.53 11.57 2.55
N SER A 147 9.13 12.52 3.28
CA SER A 147 10.12 13.45 2.72
C SER A 147 11.36 12.72 2.22
N VAL A 148 11.84 11.70 2.95
CA VAL A 148 12.99 10.89 2.53
C VAL A 148 12.73 10.19 1.20
N TYR A 149 11.57 9.58 1.00
CA TYR A 149 11.28 8.86 -0.24
C TYR A 149 10.80 9.78 -1.38
N SER A 150 10.07 10.86 -1.09
CA SER A 150 9.61 11.79 -2.13
C SER A 150 10.74 12.66 -2.70
N ASN A 151 11.81 12.89 -1.94
CA ASN A 151 12.98 13.67 -2.39
C ASN A 151 14.15 12.81 -2.87
N CYS A 152 14.05 11.48 -2.84
CA CYS A 152 15.07 10.63 -3.45
C CYS A 152 14.91 10.62 -4.98
N GLY A 153 16.01 10.38 -5.71
CA GLY A 153 15.96 10.29 -7.16
C GLY A 153 15.44 8.94 -7.66
N CYS A 154 15.65 7.87 -6.90
CA CYS A 154 15.01 6.58 -7.14
C CYS A 154 14.91 5.76 -5.85
N CYS A 155 14.03 4.76 -5.83
CA CYS A 155 14.01 3.72 -4.81
C CYS A 155 14.46 2.36 -5.35
N LEU A 156 15.39 1.73 -4.64
CA LEU A 156 15.89 0.39 -4.88
C LEU A 156 15.18 -0.59 -3.95
N VAL A 157 14.34 -1.45 -4.50
CA VAL A 157 13.56 -2.44 -3.78
C VAL A 157 14.35 -3.76 -3.71
N LEU A 158 14.50 -4.29 -2.49
CA LEU A 158 14.98 -5.62 -2.18
C LEU A 158 13.84 -6.44 -1.57
N PRO A 159 12.99 -7.09 -2.40
CA PRO A 159 11.75 -7.71 -1.92
C PRO A 159 12.02 -8.82 -0.90
N GLY A 160 13.10 -9.57 -1.12
CA GLY A 160 13.53 -10.67 -0.26
C GLY A 160 14.29 -10.24 0.99
N GLY A 161 14.46 -8.95 1.24
CA GLY A 161 15.23 -8.41 2.36
C GLY A 161 16.70 -8.18 2.03
N ILE A 162 17.50 -7.92 3.08
CA ILE A 162 18.88 -7.39 2.96
C ILE A 162 19.98 -8.45 3.14
N GLN A 163 19.63 -9.73 3.26
CA GLN A 163 20.61 -10.81 3.41
C GLN A 163 21.10 -11.36 2.07
N ARG A 164 20.20 -11.46 1.09
CA ARG A 164 20.44 -12.02 -0.23
C ARG A 164 19.47 -11.45 -1.26
N LEU A 165 19.80 -11.61 -2.53
CA LEU A 165 18.84 -11.43 -3.61
C LEU A 165 17.94 -12.66 -3.70
N VAL A 166 16.70 -12.45 -4.14
CA VAL A 166 15.75 -13.52 -4.46
C VAL A 166 15.53 -13.51 -5.97
N PRO A 167 15.30 -14.67 -6.62
CA PRO A 167 14.98 -14.72 -8.03
C PRO A 167 13.52 -14.29 -8.27
N LEU A 168 13.17 -13.98 -9.53
CA LEU A 168 11.82 -13.50 -9.88
C LEU A 168 10.70 -14.49 -9.51
N GLN A 169 11.01 -15.78 -9.37
CA GLN A 169 10.03 -16.85 -9.11
C GLN A 169 9.79 -17.11 -7.63
N GLU A 170 10.57 -16.49 -6.73
CA GLU A 170 10.45 -16.70 -5.29
C GLU A 170 9.57 -15.59 -4.67
N GLU A 171 8.40 -15.96 -4.14
CA GLU A 171 7.50 -15.02 -3.48
C GLU A 171 8.11 -14.43 -2.20
N THR A 172 7.81 -13.14 -1.93
CA THR A 172 8.30 -12.42 -0.75
C THR A 172 7.13 -11.77 0.01
N ASN A 173 7.43 -11.27 1.21
CA ASN A 173 6.46 -10.54 2.04
C ASN A 173 6.52 -9.01 1.82
N TRP A 174 7.21 -8.53 0.78
CA TRP A 174 7.43 -7.10 0.61
C TRP A 174 6.14 -6.30 0.45
N ILE A 175 5.19 -6.79 -0.36
CA ILE A 175 3.91 -6.11 -0.60
C ILE A 175 2.98 -6.11 0.62
N THR A 176 3.25 -6.94 1.64
CA THR A 176 2.40 -7.02 2.83
C THR A 176 2.81 -6.01 3.92
N ARG A 177 3.96 -5.35 3.80
CA ARG A 177 4.43 -4.37 4.79
C ARG A 177 3.79 -2.99 4.56
N ALA A 178 3.41 -2.33 5.65
CA ALA A 178 2.78 -1.01 5.62
C ALA A 178 3.66 0.06 4.95
N TRP A 179 4.91 0.15 5.41
CA TRP A 179 5.88 1.17 5.00
C TRP A 179 6.26 1.05 3.52
N THR A 180 6.33 -0.15 2.96
CA THR A 180 6.74 -0.37 1.57
C THR A 180 5.77 0.22 0.53
N LEU A 181 4.54 0.61 0.91
CA LEU A 181 3.62 1.30 0.00
C LEU A 181 4.15 2.69 -0.39
N GLN A 182 4.49 3.55 0.57
CA GLN A 182 5.03 4.87 0.22
C GLN A 182 6.39 4.76 -0.46
N GLU A 183 7.19 3.76 -0.10
CA GLU A 183 8.50 3.52 -0.71
C GLU A 183 8.36 3.13 -2.19
N ALA A 184 7.21 2.58 -2.58
CA ALA A 184 6.90 2.18 -3.94
C ALA A 184 6.25 3.28 -4.80
N ILE A 185 5.73 4.35 -4.19
CA ILE A 185 4.90 5.34 -4.91
C ILE A 185 5.21 6.80 -4.61
N ALA A 186 6.02 7.11 -3.60
CA ALA A 186 6.50 8.46 -3.32
C ALA A 186 7.71 8.85 -4.18
N PRO A 187 8.70 7.96 -4.41
CA PRO A 187 9.81 8.23 -5.32
C PRO A 187 9.35 8.40 -6.78
N PRO A 188 10.10 9.15 -7.60
CA PRO A 188 9.79 9.30 -9.02
C PRO A 188 10.09 8.03 -9.84
N GLU A 189 11.09 7.25 -9.42
CA GLU A 189 11.52 6.02 -10.10
C GLU A 189 11.72 4.90 -9.08
N ILE A 190 11.27 3.68 -9.43
CA ILE A 190 11.33 2.52 -8.53
C ILE A 190 11.86 1.32 -9.30
N TYR A 191 12.95 0.74 -8.79
CA TYR A 191 13.64 -0.38 -9.38
C TYR A 191 13.72 -1.55 -8.40
N VAL A 192 13.52 -2.77 -8.87
CA VAL A 192 13.65 -3.99 -8.09
C VAL A 192 14.97 -4.66 -8.44
N LEU A 193 15.77 -4.96 -7.42
CA LEU A 193 16.96 -5.79 -7.55
C LEU A 193 16.62 -7.24 -7.24
N PHE A 194 17.06 -8.15 -8.10
CA PHE A 194 16.77 -9.58 -7.97
C PHE A 194 17.95 -10.43 -8.45
N GLU A 195 17.95 -11.70 -8.04
CA GLU A 195 18.93 -12.67 -8.45
C GLU A 195 18.71 -13.01 -9.93
N CYS A 196 19.77 -12.88 -10.72
CA CYS A 196 19.78 -13.25 -12.12
C CYS A 196 19.77 -14.78 -12.24
N SER A 197 18.59 -15.38 -12.30
CA SER A 197 18.40 -16.79 -12.67
C SER A 197 18.24 -16.92 -14.20
N ASP A 198 18.46 -18.13 -14.75
CA ASP A 198 18.26 -18.43 -16.17
C ASP A 198 16.99 -17.74 -16.71
N TRP A 199 17.14 -16.81 -17.66
CA TRP A 199 16.17 -15.76 -18.09
C TRP A 199 14.86 -16.27 -18.71
N LYS A 200 14.45 -17.52 -18.46
CA LYS A 200 13.32 -18.22 -19.05
C LYS A 200 11.96 -17.89 -18.41
N VAL A 201 11.83 -16.77 -17.70
CA VAL A 201 10.55 -16.37 -17.07
C VAL A 201 10.03 -15.09 -17.70
N GLY A 202 8.97 -15.20 -18.52
CA GLY A 202 8.27 -14.08 -19.15
C GLY A 202 7.98 -14.28 -20.64
N ARG A 203 6.87 -13.71 -21.13
CA ARG A 203 6.43 -13.77 -22.54
C ARG A 203 7.20 -12.86 -23.49
N ARG A 204 7.85 -11.81 -22.98
CA ARG A 204 8.72 -10.93 -23.78
C ARG A 204 10.10 -11.55 -23.83
N LYS A 205 10.73 -11.57 -25.02
CA LYS A 205 12.21 -11.59 -25.07
C LYS A 205 12.65 -10.37 -24.25
N TRP A 206 13.16 -10.60 -23.05
CA TRP A 206 13.80 -9.58 -22.24
C TRP A 206 14.91 -8.98 -23.10
N SER A 207 14.68 -7.80 -23.66
CA SER A 207 15.70 -7.08 -24.40
C SER A 207 16.49 -6.24 -23.42
N ARG A 208 17.78 -6.00 -23.71
CA ARG A 208 18.67 -5.09 -22.95
C ARG A 208 18.10 -3.68 -22.70
N LYS A 209 16.94 -3.32 -23.27
CA LYS A 209 16.26 -2.04 -23.03
C LYS A 209 15.37 -2.01 -21.78
N ASN A 210 14.91 -3.15 -21.26
CA ASN A 210 13.89 -3.17 -20.17
C ASN A 210 14.38 -3.82 -18.86
N VAL A 211 15.45 -4.62 -18.92
CA VAL A 211 16.15 -5.14 -17.73
C VAL A 211 17.63 -4.93 -17.98
N GLN A 212 18.27 -4.28 -17.02
CA GLN A 212 19.72 -4.07 -17.04
C GLN A 212 20.34 -5.03 -16.03
N GLN A 213 21.48 -5.60 -16.38
CA GLN A 213 22.34 -6.21 -15.36
C GLN A 213 22.94 -5.06 -14.54
N VAL A 214 22.90 -5.16 -13.22
CA VAL A 214 23.49 -4.13 -12.34
C VAL A 214 25.01 -4.18 -12.45
N ILE A 215 25.57 -5.39 -12.52
CA ILE A 215 27.00 -5.63 -12.68
C ILE A 215 27.17 -6.56 -13.88
N GLU A 216 27.59 -6.02 -15.02
CA GLU A 216 27.82 -6.78 -16.27
C GLU A 216 28.85 -7.91 -16.09
N SER A 217 29.74 -7.80 -15.10
CA SER A 217 30.85 -8.75 -14.88
C SER A 217 30.56 -9.87 -13.87
N ALA A 218 29.40 -9.89 -13.22
CA ALA A 218 29.14 -10.81 -12.11
C ALA A 218 27.91 -11.71 -12.29
N ASP A 219 27.09 -11.53 -13.34
CA ASP A 219 25.93 -12.38 -13.71
C ASP A 219 24.96 -12.78 -12.56
N ILE A 220 24.99 -12.10 -11.40
CA ILE A 220 24.22 -12.47 -10.20
C ILE A 220 23.10 -11.46 -9.88
N CYS A 221 23.27 -10.17 -10.18
CA CYS A 221 22.32 -9.13 -9.83
C CYS A 221 21.72 -8.44 -11.07
N ALA A 222 20.41 -8.50 -11.20
CA ALA A 222 19.64 -7.81 -12.23
C ALA A 222 18.74 -6.74 -11.61
N ILE A 223 18.40 -5.73 -12.41
CA ILE A 223 17.53 -4.61 -12.03
C ILE A 223 16.45 -4.38 -13.09
N ALA A 224 15.22 -4.14 -12.65
CA ALA A 224 14.08 -3.83 -13.51
C ALA A 224 13.15 -2.81 -12.84
N PRO A 225 12.43 -1.97 -13.61
CA PRO A 225 11.37 -1.13 -13.05
C PRO A 225 10.30 -1.97 -12.34
N LEU A 226 9.84 -1.51 -11.16
CA LEU A 226 8.77 -2.20 -10.42
C LEU A 226 7.49 -2.29 -11.25
N ALA A 227 7.14 -1.24 -12.00
CA ALA A 227 5.96 -1.21 -12.87
C ALA A 227 5.99 -2.33 -13.92
N ASP A 228 7.16 -2.61 -14.50
CA ASP A 228 7.32 -3.68 -15.48
C ASP A 228 7.18 -5.06 -14.84
N ILE A 229 7.71 -5.27 -13.63
CA ILE A 229 7.51 -6.52 -12.89
C ILE A 229 6.02 -6.72 -12.60
N LEU A 230 5.33 -5.71 -12.07
CA LEU A 230 3.89 -5.78 -11.77
C LEU A 230 3.07 -6.11 -13.02
N ALA A 231 3.36 -5.45 -14.14
CA ALA A 231 2.69 -5.69 -15.42
C ALA A 231 2.85 -7.13 -15.93
N ASN A 232 3.97 -7.79 -15.61
CA ASN A 232 4.22 -9.19 -15.99
C ASN A 232 3.75 -10.19 -14.92
N SER A 233 3.57 -9.77 -13.67
CA SER A 233 3.00 -10.58 -12.59
C SER A 233 1.49 -10.74 -12.75
N ILE A 234 0.79 -9.72 -13.24
CA ILE A 234 -0.68 -9.77 -13.37
C ILE A 234 -1.08 -10.49 -14.67
N PRO A 235 -1.78 -11.62 -14.60
CA PRO A 235 -2.22 -12.34 -15.79
C PRO A 235 -3.28 -11.57 -16.56
N LEU A 236 -3.04 -11.38 -17.86
CA LEU A 236 -4.08 -10.99 -18.81
C LEU A 236 -4.86 -12.23 -19.30
N PRO A 237 -6.15 -12.11 -19.63
CA PRO A 237 -6.91 -13.20 -20.26
C PRO A 237 -6.16 -13.78 -21.49
N GLY A 238 -6.07 -15.11 -21.59
CA GLY A 238 -5.35 -15.79 -22.68
C GLY A 238 -3.82 -15.79 -22.55
N ALA A 239 -3.26 -15.29 -21.43
CA ALA A 239 -1.82 -15.25 -21.21
C ALA A 239 -1.25 -16.49 -20.48
N GLU A 240 -0.64 -17.41 -21.22
CA GLU A 240 0.17 -18.56 -20.77
C GLU A 240 1.64 -18.21 -20.44
N GLY A 241 2.29 -18.98 -19.57
CA GLY A 241 3.73 -18.87 -19.28
C GLY A 241 4.05 -18.49 -17.83
N ALA A 242 5.32 -18.64 -17.46
CA ALA A 242 5.80 -18.31 -16.12
C ALA A 242 5.74 -16.80 -15.86
N ARG A 243 5.34 -16.42 -14.64
CA ARG A 243 5.18 -15.02 -14.21
C ARG A 243 6.09 -14.74 -13.02
N PRO A 244 6.57 -13.50 -12.85
CA PRO A 244 7.27 -13.11 -11.64
C PRO A 244 6.35 -13.24 -10.42
N SER A 245 6.82 -13.95 -9.40
CA SER A 245 6.19 -14.10 -8.09
C SER A 245 6.84 -13.23 -7.01
N ILE A 246 7.98 -12.58 -7.32
CA ILE A 246 8.83 -11.85 -6.37
C ILE A 246 8.11 -10.82 -5.49
N ILE A 247 7.07 -10.17 -6.03
CA ILE A 247 6.23 -9.25 -5.24
C ILE A 247 5.06 -10.01 -4.59
N ARG A 248 4.35 -10.83 -5.38
CA ARG A 248 3.23 -11.67 -4.97
C ARG A 248 3.03 -12.76 -6.02
N SER A 249 2.92 -14.02 -5.61
CA SER A 249 2.61 -15.12 -6.54
C SER A 249 1.14 -15.07 -6.96
N THR A 250 0.87 -15.22 -8.26
CA THR A 250 -0.48 -15.50 -8.79
C THR A 250 -0.62 -16.96 -9.23
N GLN A 251 0.31 -17.83 -8.82
CA GLN A 251 0.26 -19.27 -9.10
C GLN A 251 -0.45 -19.97 -7.95
N GLY A 252 -1.13 -21.08 -8.23
CA GLY A 252 -1.91 -21.84 -7.25
C GLY A 252 -3.36 -21.99 -7.69
N ASP A 253 -4.23 -22.20 -6.71
CA ASP A 253 -5.68 -22.26 -6.94
C ASP A 253 -6.25 -20.90 -7.36
N GLU A 254 -7.44 -20.93 -7.95
CA GLU A 254 -8.11 -19.75 -8.49
C GLU A 254 -8.30 -18.66 -7.42
N ALA A 255 -8.76 -19.00 -6.22
CA ALA A 255 -9.04 -18.04 -5.17
C ALA A 255 -7.76 -17.33 -4.68
N SER A 256 -6.67 -18.08 -4.48
CA SER A 256 -5.35 -17.51 -4.15
C SER A 256 -4.82 -16.59 -5.25
N ALA A 257 -4.98 -16.98 -6.52
CA ALA A 257 -4.57 -16.19 -7.66
C ALA A 257 -5.39 -14.90 -7.80
N GLU A 258 -6.70 -14.95 -7.54
CA GLU A 258 -7.59 -13.79 -7.53
C GLU A 258 -7.22 -12.81 -6.42
N SER A 259 -7.01 -13.30 -5.19
CA SER A 259 -6.53 -12.51 -4.05
C SER A 259 -5.23 -11.76 -4.39
N ALA A 260 -4.25 -12.48 -4.97
CA ALA A 260 -3.00 -11.88 -5.40
C ALA A 260 -3.18 -10.79 -6.48
N ARG A 261 -4.08 -11.00 -7.45
CA ARG A 261 -4.39 -10.00 -8.49
C ARG A 261 -4.93 -8.71 -7.89
N VAL A 262 -5.86 -8.80 -6.94
CA VAL A 262 -6.43 -7.63 -6.26
C VAL A 262 -5.33 -6.81 -5.57
N GLN A 263 -4.43 -7.48 -4.85
CA GLN A 263 -3.32 -6.82 -4.16
C GLN A 263 -2.34 -6.15 -5.13
N LEU A 264 -1.97 -6.83 -6.22
CA LEU A 264 -1.08 -6.30 -7.25
C LEU A 264 -1.71 -5.13 -8.01
N LEU A 265 -3.00 -5.21 -8.35
CA LEU A 265 -3.74 -4.14 -9.05
C LEU A 265 -3.87 -2.88 -8.18
N ALA A 266 -4.09 -3.03 -6.87
CA ALA A 266 -4.15 -1.88 -5.96
C ALA A 266 -2.81 -1.15 -5.87
N LEU A 267 -1.69 -1.88 -5.77
CA LEU A 267 -0.36 -1.27 -5.82
C LEU A 267 -0.09 -0.61 -7.17
N TRP A 268 -0.39 -1.29 -8.27
CA TRP A 268 -0.17 -0.75 -9.61
C TRP A 268 -1.01 0.51 -9.86
N GLY A 269 -2.27 0.51 -9.41
CA GLY A 269 -3.14 1.69 -9.45
C GLY A 269 -2.56 2.85 -8.64
N ALA A 270 -2.03 2.60 -7.44
CA ALA A 270 -1.40 3.64 -6.61
C ALA A 270 -0.15 4.25 -7.28
N MET A 271 0.56 3.48 -8.11
CA MET A 271 1.73 3.95 -8.87
C MET A 271 1.35 4.79 -10.09
N MET A 272 0.33 4.38 -10.84
CA MET A 272 0.12 4.91 -12.20
C MET A 272 -1.08 5.86 -12.32
N LEU A 273 -2.05 5.77 -11.42
CA LEU A 273 -3.24 6.63 -11.44
C LEU A 273 -2.94 8.02 -10.86
N LYS A 274 -3.90 8.93 -11.04
CA LYS A 274 -3.84 10.31 -10.51
C LYS A 274 -5.14 10.67 -9.80
N GLY A 275 -5.09 11.71 -8.96
CA GLY A 275 -6.25 12.25 -8.25
C GLY A 275 -7.00 11.21 -7.41
N ALA A 276 -8.34 11.30 -7.41
CA ALA A 276 -9.23 10.44 -6.63
C ALA A 276 -9.02 8.94 -6.89
N ALA A 277 -8.75 8.55 -8.14
CA ALA A 277 -8.49 7.16 -8.52
C ALA A 277 -7.23 6.60 -7.82
N ARG A 278 -6.16 7.41 -7.77
CA ARG A 278 -4.92 7.06 -7.07
C ARG A 278 -5.14 6.93 -5.56
N GLU A 279 -5.87 7.86 -4.97
CA GLU A 279 -6.19 7.84 -3.54
C GLU A 279 -6.96 6.58 -3.13
N GLN A 280 -7.94 6.18 -3.93
CA GLN A 280 -8.69 4.94 -3.73
C GLN A 280 -7.76 3.71 -3.81
N ALA A 281 -6.85 3.69 -4.78
CA ALA A 281 -5.86 2.62 -4.90
C ALA A 281 -4.88 2.59 -3.71
N ILE A 282 -4.48 3.76 -3.18
CA ILE A 282 -3.67 3.87 -1.95
C ILE A 282 -4.41 3.28 -0.76
N TRP A 283 -5.68 3.66 -0.54
CA TRP A 283 -6.50 3.11 0.54
C TRP A 283 -6.70 1.59 0.43
N ARG A 284 -6.93 1.08 -0.77
CA ARG A 284 -7.02 -0.38 -1.00
C ARG A 284 -5.70 -1.07 -0.69
N SER A 285 -4.59 -0.55 -1.22
CA SER A 285 -3.27 -1.15 -1.00
C SER A 285 -2.88 -1.12 0.47
N SER A 286 -3.21 -0.05 1.19
CA SER A 286 -2.92 0.07 2.63
C SER A 286 -3.73 -0.94 3.46
N LEU A 287 -4.99 -1.20 3.12
CA LEU A 287 -5.82 -2.15 3.88
C LEU A 287 -5.34 -3.62 3.74
N MET A 288 -4.61 -3.95 2.68
CA MET A 288 -4.03 -5.28 2.44
C MET A 288 -2.60 -5.42 2.99
N ARG A 289 -2.18 -4.52 3.87
CA ARG A 289 -0.84 -4.46 4.48
C ARG A 289 -0.91 -4.51 6.00
N THR A 290 0.22 -4.78 6.63
CA THR A 290 0.39 -4.93 8.08
C THR A 290 1.65 -4.24 8.58
N SER A 291 1.63 -3.91 9.87
CA SER A 291 2.75 -3.43 10.66
C SER A 291 2.70 -4.07 12.05
N SER A 292 3.87 -4.20 12.69
CA SER A 292 3.94 -4.59 14.10
C SER A 292 3.37 -3.53 15.05
N ARG A 293 3.23 -2.28 14.57
CA ARG A 293 2.55 -1.19 15.24
C ARG A 293 1.34 -0.79 14.41
N PRO A 294 0.10 -1.13 14.81
CA PRO A 294 -1.09 -0.85 14.01
C PRO A 294 -1.21 0.59 13.53
N VAL A 295 -0.85 1.59 14.34
CA VAL A 295 -0.88 3.02 13.96
C VAL A 295 0.03 3.37 12.78
N ASP A 296 1.13 2.63 12.57
CA ASP A 296 2.03 2.85 11.44
C ASP A 296 1.35 2.62 10.08
N MET A 297 0.23 1.87 10.06
CA MET A 297 -0.60 1.71 8.86
C MET A 297 -1.12 3.05 8.32
N VAL A 298 -1.28 4.04 9.20
CA VAL A 298 -1.73 5.39 8.86
C VAL A 298 -0.54 6.30 8.62
N TYR A 299 0.47 6.24 9.48
CA TYR A 299 1.69 7.06 9.30
C TYR A 299 2.42 6.75 8.00
N SER A 300 2.37 5.49 7.52
CA SER A 300 3.00 5.11 6.26
C SER A 300 2.29 5.67 5.02
N ILE A 301 1.09 6.24 5.16
CA ILE A 301 0.32 6.78 4.02
C ILE A 301 -0.06 8.25 4.16
N MET A 302 0.01 8.87 5.35
CA MET A 302 -0.44 10.26 5.56
C MET A 302 0.21 11.25 4.58
N GLY A 303 1.53 11.10 4.34
CA GLY A 303 2.27 11.94 3.39
C GLY A 303 1.82 11.75 1.93
N LEU A 304 1.32 10.57 1.56
CA LEU A 304 0.75 10.30 0.23
C LEU A 304 -0.55 11.10 -0.01
N PHE A 305 -1.23 11.50 1.07
CA PHE A 305 -2.37 12.39 1.04
C PHE A 305 -1.99 13.86 1.27
N GLY A 306 -0.71 14.20 1.44
CA GLY A 306 -0.29 15.56 1.78
C GLY A 306 -0.72 15.98 3.19
N VAL A 307 -1.01 15.03 4.07
CA VAL A 307 -1.40 15.25 5.47
C VAL A 307 -0.23 14.86 6.38
N THR A 308 -0.04 15.62 7.47
CA THR A 308 0.89 15.25 8.54
C THR A 308 0.13 15.25 9.86
N LEU A 309 -0.04 14.08 10.45
CA LEU A 309 -0.67 13.92 11.76
C LEU A 309 0.36 14.14 12.87
N ASP A 310 -0.07 14.67 14.02
CA ASP A 310 0.76 14.69 15.22
C ASP A 310 0.84 13.28 15.81
N THR A 311 1.99 12.63 15.58
CA THR A 311 2.20 11.23 15.98
C THR A 311 2.25 11.03 17.49
N HIS A 312 2.29 12.09 18.31
CA HIS A 312 2.26 11.98 19.77
C HIS A 312 0.84 11.78 20.32
N ARG A 313 -0.20 12.04 19.51
CA ARG A 313 -1.61 11.96 19.94
C ARG A 313 -2.15 10.53 19.94
N TYR A 314 -1.50 9.60 19.25
CA TYR A 314 -2.00 8.24 19.04
C TYR A 314 -1.03 7.22 19.63
N GLY A 315 -1.58 6.31 20.43
CA GLY A 315 -0.91 5.11 20.90
C GLY A 315 -0.61 4.13 19.77
N VAL A 316 0.09 3.05 20.11
CA VAL A 316 0.54 2.04 19.14
C VAL A 316 -0.64 1.34 18.45
N ASP A 317 -1.73 1.14 19.18
CA ASP A 317 -2.90 0.38 18.74
C ASP A 317 -4.04 1.26 18.19
N ASP A 318 -3.87 2.59 18.19
CA ASP A 318 -4.90 3.58 17.82
C ASP A 318 -5.02 3.76 16.28
N ARG A 319 -4.98 2.66 15.53
CA ARG A 319 -5.04 2.66 14.06
C ARG A 319 -6.32 3.32 13.54
N LEU A 320 -7.46 3.03 14.15
CA LEU A 320 -8.76 3.49 13.68
C LEU A 320 -8.91 5.00 13.88
N ASP A 321 -8.55 5.52 15.05
CA ASP A 321 -8.59 6.95 15.36
C ASP A 321 -7.63 7.74 14.48
N ALA A 322 -6.42 7.21 14.24
CA ALA A 322 -5.48 7.83 13.31
C ALA A 322 -6.03 7.81 11.87
N ALA A 323 -6.71 6.74 11.44
CA ALA A 323 -7.31 6.65 10.10
C ALA A 323 -8.47 7.65 9.94
N MET A 324 -9.29 7.82 10.99
CA MET A 324 -10.34 8.83 11.05
C MET A 324 -9.75 10.24 10.97
N ALA A 325 -8.68 10.54 11.71
CA ALA A 325 -8.02 11.83 11.63
C ALA A 325 -7.42 12.10 10.23
N LEU A 326 -6.82 11.09 9.59
CA LEU A 326 -6.34 11.22 8.21
C LEU A 326 -7.50 11.51 7.25
N ALA A 327 -8.63 10.83 7.40
CA ALA A 327 -9.84 11.06 6.60
C ALA A 327 -10.38 12.50 6.80
N GLN A 328 -10.50 12.96 8.04
CA GLN A 328 -10.92 14.32 8.40
C GLN A 328 -10.01 15.38 7.78
N GLU A 329 -8.69 15.28 7.95
CA GLU A 329 -7.72 16.22 7.38
C GLU A 329 -7.76 16.22 5.85
N THR A 330 -7.98 15.06 5.23
CA THR A 330 -8.14 14.97 3.77
C THR A 330 -9.40 15.73 3.31
N LEU A 331 -10.54 15.57 3.99
CA LEU A 331 -11.79 16.28 3.68
C LEU A 331 -11.66 17.80 3.87
N LYS A 332 -10.93 18.27 4.89
CA LYS A 332 -10.70 19.71 5.13
C LYS A 332 -9.99 20.41 3.96
N THR A 333 -9.27 19.66 3.12
CA THR A 333 -8.64 20.19 1.90
C THR A 333 -9.60 20.26 0.69
N GLY A 334 -10.89 19.95 0.87
CA GLY A 334 -11.91 19.94 -0.18
C GLY A 334 -11.93 18.68 -1.05
N ARG A 335 -11.17 17.64 -0.68
CA ARG A 335 -11.12 16.35 -1.38
C ARG A 335 -12.32 15.47 -1.03
N PHE A 336 -12.61 14.52 -1.90
CA PHE A 336 -13.71 13.57 -1.76
C PHE A 336 -13.43 12.53 -0.68
N ALA A 337 -14.50 11.92 -0.14
CA ALA A 337 -14.43 10.75 0.75
C ALA A 337 -13.98 9.47 0.01
N ASN A 338 -12.76 9.48 -0.51
CA ASN A 338 -12.24 8.44 -1.40
C ASN A 338 -12.11 7.06 -0.74
N TRP A 339 -12.12 6.93 0.58
CA TRP A 339 -12.15 5.61 1.22
C TRP A 339 -13.47 4.84 0.97
N LEU A 340 -14.56 5.52 0.57
CA LEU A 340 -15.78 4.84 0.11
C LEU A 340 -15.53 3.95 -1.12
N GLY A 341 -14.46 4.22 -1.86
CA GLY A 341 -14.02 3.43 -3.00
C GLY A 341 -13.15 2.23 -2.65
N ILE A 342 -12.89 1.93 -1.37
CA ILE A 342 -12.07 0.76 -0.99
C ILE A 342 -12.72 -0.53 -1.49
N SER A 343 -13.96 -0.78 -1.05
CA SER A 343 -14.71 -1.99 -1.35
C SER A 343 -16.16 -1.84 -0.90
N SER A 344 -17.07 -2.47 -1.65
CA SER A 344 -18.48 -2.68 -1.28
C SER A 344 -18.76 -4.07 -0.66
N PHE A 345 -17.73 -4.86 -0.40
CA PHE A 345 -17.83 -6.25 0.08
C PHE A 345 -17.20 -6.47 1.45
N LEU A 346 -16.34 -5.54 1.88
CA LEU A 346 -15.73 -5.62 3.20
C LEU A 346 -16.72 -5.25 4.30
N PRO A 347 -16.65 -5.93 5.47
CA PRO A 347 -17.46 -5.56 6.62
C PRO A 347 -17.15 -4.12 7.05
N PRO A 348 -18.16 -3.30 7.38
CA PRO A 348 -17.93 -1.95 7.88
C PRO A 348 -17.40 -1.97 9.32
N SER A 349 -16.57 -0.97 9.66
CA SER A 349 -16.13 -0.73 11.03
C SER A 349 -17.32 -0.34 11.92
N ARG A 350 -17.32 -0.79 13.17
CA ARG A 350 -18.38 -0.37 14.12
C ARG A 350 -18.31 1.10 14.52
N HIS A 351 -17.12 1.70 14.57
CA HIS A 351 -16.94 3.10 15.02
C HIS A 351 -16.73 4.09 13.87
N PHE A 352 -16.32 3.59 12.70
CA PHE A 352 -16.15 4.39 11.49
C PHE A 352 -16.86 3.68 10.33
N SER A 353 -18.19 3.60 10.37
CA SER A 353 -18.97 2.66 9.53
C SER A 353 -18.91 2.87 8.02
N THR A 354 -18.38 4.00 7.56
CA THR A 354 -18.11 4.23 6.13
C THR A 354 -16.73 3.71 5.70
N PHE A 355 -15.94 3.22 6.65
CA PHE A 355 -14.64 2.59 6.47
C PHE A 355 -14.74 1.09 6.82
N PRO A 356 -13.93 0.22 6.18
CA PRO A 356 -13.91 -1.20 6.53
C PRO A 356 -13.44 -1.46 7.97
N GLU A 357 -13.91 -2.57 8.55
CA GLU A 357 -13.40 -3.11 9.81
C GLU A 357 -11.87 -3.27 9.73
N THR A 358 -11.18 -3.06 10.85
CA THR A 358 -9.71 -3.10 10.84
C THR A 358 -9.22 -4.54 10.64
N PRO A 359 -8.50 -4.85 9.55
CA PRO A 359 -7.98 -6.19 9.36
C PRO A 359 -6.75 -6.44 10.22
N GLN A 360 -6.50 -7.71 10.50
CA GLN A 360 -5.43 -8.17 11.38
C GLN A 360 -4.50 -9.18 10.68
N PRO A 361 -3.28 -9.40 11.20
CA PRO A 361 -2.46 -10.53 10.80
C PRO A 361 -3.22 -11.84 11.03
N VAL A 362 -3.27 -12.69 10.00
CA VAL A 362 -3.90 -14.01 10.05
C VAL A 362 -3.03 -15.04 9.35
N LEU A 363 -3.15 -16.31 9.75
CA LEU A 363 -2.60 -17.42 9.01
C LEU A 363 -3.64 -17.89 7.98
N VAL A 364 -3.29 -17.83 6.70
CA VAL A 364 -4.08 -18.43 5.61
C VAL A 364 -3.29 -19.63 5.09
N GLY A 365 -3.77 -20.81 5.44
CA GLY A 365 -2.94 -22.01 5.39
C GLY A 365 -1.75 -21.87 6.35
N ASN A 366 -0.54 -21.92 5.81
CA ASN A 366 0.72 -21.80 6.58
C ASN A 366 1.44 -20.47 6.35
N ILE A 367 0.77 -19.47 5.75
CA ILE A 367 1.39 -18.21 5.39
C ILE A 367 0.71 -17.07 6.14
N GLU A 368 1.52 -16.20 6.75
CA GLU A 368 1.03 -14.98 7.39
C GLU A 368 0.57 -13.97 6.32
N ARG A 369 -0.64 -13.47 6.50
CA ARG A 369 -1.38 -12.58 5.60
C ARG A 369 -2.13 -11.53 6.40
N VAL A 370 -2.82 -10.65 5.70
CA VAL A 370 -3.71 -9.64 6.29
C VAL A 370 -5.13 -10.02 5.96
N GLY A 371 -5.98 -10.16 6.98
CA GLY A 371 -7.30 -10.74 6.80
C GLY A 371 -8.25 -10.53 7.96
N TYR A 372 -9.38 -11.22 7.88
CA TYR A 372 -10.42 -11.28 8.90
C TYR A 372 -10.57 -12.70 9.42
N ILE A 373 -11.02 -12.81 10.66
CA ILE A 373 -11.56 -14.05 11.22
C ILE A 373 -13.07 -13.98 11.05
N LEU A 374 -13.63 -14.92 10.29
CA LEU A 374 -15.06 -15.02 10.02
C LEU A 374 -15.80 -15.66 11.21
N PRO A 375 -17.15 -15.54 11.29
CA PRO A 375 -17.94 -16.11 12.39
C PRO A 375 -17.82 -17.63 12.57
N ASP A 376 -17.43 -18.34 11.51
CA ASP A 376 -17.14 -19.79 11.53
C ASP A 376 -15.70 -20.11 11.97
N ASN A 377 -14.96 -19.12 12.48
CA ASN A 377 -13.54 -19.14 12.84
C ASN A 377 -12.58 -19.39 11.66
N SER A 378 -13.05 -19.37 10.42
CA SER A 378 -12.17 -19.42 9.26
C SER A 378 -11.46 -18.08 9.03
N THR A 379 -10.25 -18.13 8.49
CA THR A 379 -9.49 -16.93 8.11
C THR A 379 -9.60 -16.69 6.62
N ARG A 380 -9.74 -15.42 6.23
CA ARG A 380 -9.75 -14.99 4.83
C ARG A 380 -8.90 -13.76 4.66
N GLU A 381 -8.08 -13.73 3.60
CA GLU A 381 -7.31 -12.54 3.25
C GLU A 381 -8.26 -11.38 2.90
N VAL A 382 -7.88 -10.15 3.27
CA VAL A 382 -8.61 -8.93 2.91
C VAL A 382 -8.78 -8.86 1.38
N ALA A 383 -7.70 -9.13 0.65
CA ALA A 383 -7.69 -9.05 -0.81
C ALA A 383 -8.71 -10.00 -1.46
N ALA A 384 -8.94 -11.18 -0.88
CA ALA A 384 -9.93 -12.15 -1.35
C ALA A 384 -11.38 -11.72 -1.10
N LEU A 385 -11.61 -10.80 -0.15
CA LEU A 385 -12.92 -10.27 0.21
C LEU A 385 -13.16 -8.86 -0.34
N MET A 386 -12.12 -8.17 -0.80
CA MET A 386 -12.18 -6.75 -1.13
C MET A 386 -12.97 -6.50 -2.41
N ASN A 387 -12.53 -7.04 -3.54
CA ASN A 387 -13.19 -6.81 -4.83
C ASN A 387 -13.03 -8.06 -5.67
N ARG A 388 -13.95 -8.29 -6.61
CA ARG A 388 -13.68 -9.23 -7.69
C ARG A 388 -12.47 -8.71 -8.48
N PRO A 389 -11.60 -9.57 -9.05
CA PRO A 389 -10.39 -9.13 -9.76
C PRO A 389 -10.66 -8.07 -10.83
N PHE A 390 -11.82 -8.15 -11.50
CA PHE A 390 -12.26 -7.16 -12.46
C PHE A 390 -12.49 -5.78 -11.85
N GLU A 391 -13.18 -5.69 -10.70
CA GLU A 391 -13.47 -4.43 -10.00
C GLU A 391 -12.25 -3.83 -9.30
N ALA A 392 -11.24 -4.65 -8.99
CA ALA A 392 -9.99 -4.16 -8.40
C ALA A 392 -9.25 -3.16 -9.31
N ALA A 393 -9.52 -3.20 -10.63
CA ALA A 393 -9.02 -2.25 -11.62
C ALA A 393 -9.93 -1.02 -11.83
N TRP A 394 -10.97 -0.83 -11.01
CA TRP A 394 -11.96 0.24 -11.17
C TRP A 394 -11.98 1.17 -9.96
N TRP A 395 -12.46 2.40 -10.08
CA TRP A 395 -12.63 3.34 -8.95
C TRP A 395 -13.98 4.05 -8.97
N LEU A 396 -14.39 4.56 -7.83
CA LEU A 396 -15.58 5.41 -7.70
C LEU A 396 -15.30 6.81 -8.22
N THR A 397 -16.21 7.26 -9.08
CA THR A 397 -16.36 8.63 -9.56
C THR A 397 -17.69 9.18 -9.07
N ASP A 398 -17.94 10.48 -9.28
CA ASP A 398 -19.20 11.12 -8.88
C ASP A 398 -19.54 10.93 -7.38
N ILE A 399 -18.51 10.81 -6.53
CA ILE A 399 -18.68 10.71 -5.07
C ILE A 399 -19.28 12.03 -4.57
N PRO A 400 -20.34 11.99 -3.73
CA PRO A 400 -20.93 13.19 -3.15
C PRO A 400 -19.89 14.11 -2.47
N ASN A 401 -19.95 15.40 -2.78
CA ASN A 401 -19.03 16.42 -2.26
C ASN A 401 -19.74 17.80 -2.25
N PRO A 402 -19.52 18.70 -1.27
CA PRO A 402 -18.64 18.54 -0.11
C PRO A 402 -19.10 17.44 0.85
N ALA A 403 -18.13 16.85 1.55
CA ALA A 403 -18.38 15.95 2.67
C ALA A 403 -17.54 16.39 3.87
N GLU A 404 -18.09 16.23 5.07
CA GLU A 404 -17.43 16.58 6.33
C GLU A 404 -17.50 15.40 7.29
N MET A 405 -16.57 15.31 8.23
CA MET A 405 -16.56 14.27 9.24
C MET A 405 -16.35 14.87 10.62
N ASP A 406 -17.24 14.54 11.56
CA ASP A 406 -17.12 14.98 12.95
C ASP A 406 -16.16 14.09 13.76
N ASP A 407 -15.87 14.49 15.00
CA ASP A 407 -14.95 13.77 15.90
C ASP A 407 -15.48 12.41 16.37
N ALA A 408 -16.78 12.15 16.16
CA ALA A 408 -17.40 10.86 16.46
C ALA A 408 -17.36 9.90 15.25
N GLY A 409 -16.81 10.34 14.10
CA GLY A 409 -16.71 9.52 12.90
C GLY A 409 -17.97 9.49 12.03
N TYR A 410 -18.91 10.43 12.23
CA TYR A 410 -20.02 10.60 11.30
C TYR A 410 -19.58 11.34 10.05
N LEU A 411 -19.73 10.68 8.89
CA LEU A 411 -19.57 11.30 7.59
C LEU A 411 -20.87 11.98 7.17
N THR A 412 -20.84 13.31 7.09
CA THR A 412 -21.94 14.13 6.60
C THR A 412 -21.77 14.43 5.11
N LEU A 413 -22.77 14.06 4.30
CA LEU A 413 -22.82 14.34 2.86
C LEU A 413 -24.27 14.55 2.39
N SER A 414 -24.44 15.29 1.28
CA SER A 414 -25.74 15.39 0.60
C SER A 414 -25.73 14.56 -0.67
N SER A 415 -26.70 13.67 -0.84
CA SER A 415 -26.76 12.79 -2.00
C SER A 415 -28.19 12.44 -2.41
N LEU A 416 -28.33 11.93 -3.63
CA LEU A 416 -29.56 11.34 -4.13
C LEU A 416 -29.91 10.10 -3.30
N SER A 417 -31.19 9.99 -2.93
CA SER A 417 -31.67 8.89 -2.12
C SER A 417 -33.13 8.54 -2.39
N SER A 418 -33.49 7.30 -2.06
CA SER A 418 -34.87 6.81 -2.06
C SER A 418 -35.18 6.04 -0.77
N PRO A 419 -36.36 6.19 -0.17
CA PRO A 419 -36.75 5.40 0.99
C PRO A 419 -36.80 3.91 0.64
N VAL A 420 -36.38 3.05 1.58
CA VAL A 420 -36.45 1.60 1.43
C VAL A 420 -36.96 0.92 2.69
N SER A 421 -37.50 -0.29 2.55
CA SER A 421 -37.82 -1.17 3.68
C SER A 421 -37.17 -2.54 3.53
N PHE A 422 -36.78 -3.13 4.65
CA PHE A 422 -36.17 -4.45 4.67
C PHE A 422 -37.16 -5.52 4.20
N VAL A 423 -36.68 -6.42 3.35
CA VAL A 423 -37.41 -7.61 2.92
C VAL A 423 -36.71 -8.81 3.55
N ASP A 424 -37.42 -9.57 4.37
CA ASP A 424 -36.88 -10.76 5.05
C ASP A 424 -36.65 -11.92 4.07
N ARG A 425 -35.65 -11.72 3.22
CA ARG A 425 -35.20 -12.64 2.19
C ARG A 425 -33.70 -12.45 2.02
N LYS A 426 -32.94 -13.50 2.32
CA LYS A 426 -31.51 -13.56 2.02
C LYS A 426 -31.29 -14.28 0.71
N ASN A 427 -30.84 -13.54 -0.30
CA ASN A 427 -30.40 -14.11 -1.58
C ASN A 427 -28.90 -13.84 -1.70
N ALA A 428 -28.11 -14.84 -2.09
CA ALA A 428 -26.71 -14.58 -2.42
C ALA A 428 -26.64 -13.62 -3.62
N PHE A 429 -26.02 -12.46 -3.42
CA PHE A 429 -25.86 -11.45 -4.48
C PHE A 429 -25.00 -11.97 -5.62
N ARG A 430 -25.48 -11.80 -6.85
CA ARG A 430 -24.84 -12.22 -8.08
C ARG A 430 -24.49 -10.99 -8.94
N PRO A 431 -23.22 -10.55 -8.90
CA PRO A 431 -22.68 -9.55 -9.81
C PRO A 431 -23.05 -9.82 -11.26
N GLY A 432 -23.53 -8.80 -11.98
CA GLY A 432 -23.87 -8.92 -13.40
C GLY A 432 -25.16 -9.67 -13.71
N THR A 433 -25.97 -10.02 -12.70
CA THR A 433 -27.35 -10.49 -12.91
C THR A 433 -28.36 -9.74 -12.06
N ASP A 434 -28.00 -9.48 -10.80
CA ASP A 434 -28.88 -8.80 -9.85
C ASP A 434 -28.82 -7.27 -10.04
N ASN A 435 -29.93 -6.61 -9.74
CA ASN A 435 -30.10 -5.15 -9.82
C ASN A 435 -29.76 -4.54 -11.19
N LEU A 436 -29.82 -5.30 -12.28
CA LEU A 436 -29.50 -4.78 -13.63
C LEU A 436 -30.59 -3.87 -14.21
N SER A 437 -31.85 -4.13 -13.90
CA SER A 437 -33.02 -3.41 -14.40
C SER A 437 -33.76 -2.72 -13.26
N VAL A 438 -34.32 -1.54 -13.56
CA VAL A 438 -35.19 -0.76 -12.66
C VAL A 438 -36.62 -1.31 -12.58
N SER A 439 -36.91 -2.41 -13.28
CA SER A 439 -38.24 -3.04 -13.29
C SER A 439 -38.62 -3.75 -11.99
N SER A 440 -37.63 -4.04 -11.12
CA SER A 440 -37.88 -4.56 -9.78
C SER A 440 -37.75 -3.44 -8.77
N ASP A 441 -38.70 -3.40 -7.84
CA ASP A 441 -38.66 -2.57 -6.65
C ASP A 441 -37.72 -3.13 -5.57
N VAL A 442 -37.20 -4.35 -5.72
CA VAL A 442 -36.33 -5.00 -4.71
C VAL A 442 -34.88 -4.98 -5.16
N ILE A 443 -34.02 -4.41 -4.31
CA ILE A 443 -32.57 -4.37 -4.44
C ILE A 443 -31.96 -5.46 -3.55
N ILE A 444 -31.05 -6.25 -4.11
CA ILE A 444 -30.24 -7.21 -3.35
C ILE A 444 -28.89 -6.56 -3.06
N ALA A 445 -28.57 -6.37 -1.78
CA ALA A 445 -27.30 -5.82 -1.33
C ALA A 445 -26.16 -6.86 -1.41
N THR A 446 -24.91 -6.42 -1.35
CA THR A 446 -23.71 -7.26 -1.50
C THR A 446 -23.55 -8.33 -0.41
N ASP A 447 -24.13 -8.09 0.77
CA ASP A 447 -24.20 -9.07 1.87
C ASP A 447 -25.39 -10.05 1.75
N GLY A 448 -26.21 -9.88 0.69
CA GLY A 448 -27.38 -10.69 0.38
C GLY A 448 -28.69 -10.24 1.05
N SER A 449 -28.68 -9.17 1.84
CA SER A 449 -29.91 -8.55 2.36
C SER A 449 -30.74 -7.95 1.21
N SER A 450 -32.07 -7.99 1.31
CA SER A 450 -32.98 -7.48 0.28
C SER A 450 -33.74 -6.26 0.79
N TRP A 451 -33.88 -5.25 -0.05
CA TRP A 451 -34.46 -3.95 0.30
C TRP A 451 -35.44 -3.50 -0.77
N ARG A 452 -36.68 -3.18 -0.39
CA ARG A 452 -37.73 -2.71 -1.31
C ARG A 452 -37.74 -1.19 -1.35
N ILE A 453 -37.67 -0.60 -2.54
CA ILE A 453 -37.85 0.83 -2.80
C ILE A 453 -39.29 1.24 -2.49
N GLN A 454 -39.44 2.36 -1.78
CA GLN A 454 -40.72 2.91 -1.33
C GLN A 454 -40.90 4.34 -1.83
N HIS A 455 -42.15 4.82 -1.85
CA HIS A 455 -42.45 6.24 -2.09
C HIS A 455 -42.19 7.10 -0.85
N GLU A 456 -42.44 6.56 0.35
CA GLU A 456 -42.25 7.22 1.63
C GLU A 456 -41.57 6.28 2.64
N PRO A 457 -40.83 6.80 3.64
CA PRO A 457 -40.26 5.97 4.69
C PRO A 457 -41.34 5.20 5.45
N GLN A 458 -41.09 3.93 5.77
CA GLN A 458 -42.00 3.08 6.53
C GLN A 458 -41.33 2.57 7.81
N GLY A 459 -42.13 2.42 8.87
CA GLY A 459 -41.67 1.95 10.18
C GLY A 459 -41.18 3.07 11.11
N ASP A 460 -40.76 2.69 12.31
CA ASP A 460 -40.33 3.64 13.35
C ASP A 460 -38.98 4.29 13.05
N ARG A 461 -38.15 3.64 12.22
CA ARG A 461 -36.83 4.11 11.81
C ARG A 461 -36.81 4.29 10.30
N ALA A 462 -36.47 5.49 9.86
CA ALA A 462 -36.41 5.79 8.44
C ALA A 462 -35.15 5.18 7.81
N THR A 463 -35.35 4.39 6.75
CA THR A 463 -34.26 3.74 6.03
C THR A 463 -34.22 4.23 4.59
N TYR A 464 -33.01 4.49 4.09
CA TYR A 464 -32.78 5.06 2.77
C TYR A 464 -31.72 4.27 2.03
N LEU A 465 -31.90 4.15 0.72
CA LEU A 465 -30.85 3.82 -0.23
C LEU A 465 -30.24 5.13 -0.71
N VAL A 466 -28.93 5.30 -0.54
CA VAL A 466 -28.20 6.55 -0.78
C VAL A 466 -27.11 6.32 -1.81
N TYR A 467 -27.11 7.14 -2.87
CA TYR A 467 -26.10 7.06 -3.93
C TYR A 467 -24.73 7.50 -3.40
N VAL A 468 -23.67 6.76 -3.73
CA VAL A 468 -22.29 7.07 -3.28
C VAL A 468 -21.29 7.23 -4.42
N GLY A 469 -21.67 6.90 -5.65
CA GLY A 469 -20.83 7.13 -6.82
C GLY A 469 -21.05 6.13 -7.96
N ARG A 470 -20.21 6.25 -8.97
CA ARG A 470 -20.19 5.41 -10.17
C ARG A 470 -18.84 4.73 -10.34
N LEU A 471 -18.86 3.42 -10.53
CA LEU A 471 -17.64 2.66 -10.73
C LEU A 471 -17.14 2.82 -12.18
N ARG A 472 -15.89 3.27 -12.37
CA ARG A 472 -15.24 3.46 -13.67
C ARG A 472 -13.98 2.60 -13.79
N PRO A 473 -13.75 1.91 -14.92
CA PRO A 473 -12.51 1.18 -15.16
C PRO A 473 -11.34 2.14 -15.28
N TRP A 474 -10.13 1.62 -15.06
CA TRP A 474 -8.91 2.38 -15.31
C TRP A 474 -8.71 2.71 -16.78
N ASP A 475 -8.88 1.73 -17.64
CA ASP A 475 -8.64 1.92 -19.06
C ASP A 475 -9.88 2.53 -19.74
N ASP A 476 -9.79 3.80 -20.12
CA ASP A 476 -10.84 4.51 -20.87
C ASP A 476 -11.12 3.87 -22.24
N THR A 477 -10.23 2.99 -22.76
CA THR A 477 -10.50 2.22 -23.98
C THR A 477 -11.50 1.09 -23.76
N MET A 478 -11.75 0.71 -22.51
CA MET A 478 -12.95 -0.03 -22.15
C MET A 478 -14.14 0.94 -22.22
N HIS A 479 -14.67 1.15 -23.43
CA HIS A 479 -15.96 1.80 -23.65
C HIS A 479 -17.07 0.94 -23.04
N VAL A 480 -17.20 0.97 -21.72
CA VAL A 480 -18.28 0.31 -21.01
C VAL A 480 -19.37 1.35 -20.80
N GLU A 481 -20.36 1.37 -21.70
CA GLU A 481 -21.63 2.09 -21.46
C GLU A 481 -22.33 1.59 -20.16
N ASP A 482 -21.91 0.42 -19.67
CA ASP A 482 -22.40 -0.28 -18.48
C ASP A 482 -21.61 -0.02 -17.18
N THR A 483 -21.22 1.23 -16.93
CA THR A 483 -20.68 1.60 -15.60
C THR A 483 -21.79 1.57 -14.57
N THR A 484 -21.49 1.04 -13.39
CA THR A 484 -22.51 0.68 -12.42
C THR A 484 -22.51 1.66 -11.25
N ALA A 485 -23.71 2.02 -10.80
CA ALA A 485 -23.86 2.88 -9.64
C ALA A 485 -23.59 2.08 -8.36
N ARG A 486 -23.03 2.76 -7.36
CA ARG A 486 -22.89 2.25 -6.01
C ARG A 486 -23.78 3.07 -5.09
N ALA A 487 -24.44 2.38 -4.19
CA ALA A 487 -25.28 2.96 -3.17
C ALA A 487 -25.03 2.25 -1.83
N ILE A 488 -25.43 2.89 -0.74
CA ILE A 488 -25.43 2.32 0.60
C ILE A 488 -26.85 2.37 1.16
N VAL A 489 -27.22 1.35 1.93
CA VAL A 489 -28.44 1.39 2.75
C VAL A 489 -28.08 1.95 4.10
N VAL A 490 -28.81 2.97 4.55
CA VAL A 490 -28.60 3.62 5.83
C VAL A 490 -29.92 3.70 6.61
N GLU A 491 -29.89 3.39 7.90
CA GLU A 491 -31.07 3.38 8.79
C GLU A 491 -30.88 4.39 9.92
N GLU A 492 -31.90 5.22 10.15
CA GLU A 492 -31.89 6.25 11.20
C GLU A 492 -31.93 5.60 12.59
N HIS A 493 -30.99 5.98 13.45
CA HIS A 493 -30.92 5.49 14.84
C HIS A 493 -31.07 6.62 15.86
N ALA A 494 -30.76 7.85 15.46
CA ALA A 494 -31.03 9.08 16.19
C ALA A 494 -31.35 10.17 15.16
N LYS A 495 -31.98 11.28 15.60
CA LYS A 495 -32.44 12.35 14.71
C LYS A 495 -31.31 12.82 13.77
N GLY A 496 -31.45 12.53 12.48
CA GLY A 496 -30.50 12.90 11.42
C GLY A 496 -29.19 12.09 11.39
N ARG A 497 -29.07 11.03 12.19
CA ARG A 497 -27.89 10.14 12.28
C ARG A 497 -28.26 8.72 11.86
N PHE A 498 -27.39 8.12 11.05
CA PHE A 498 -27.70 6.86 10.38
C PHE A 498 -26.56 5.83 10.52
N HIS A 499 -26.93 4.57 10.68
CA HIS A 499 -25.99 3.45 10.55
C HIS A 499 -25.99 2.92 9.13
N LEU A 500 -24.80 2.59 8.63
CA LEU A 500 -24.67 1.81 7.40
C LEU A 500 -25.14 0.37 7.64
N LYS A 501 -26.11 -0.08 6.84
CA LYS A 501 -26.71 -1.41 6.95
C LYS A 501 -26.19 -2.36 5.87
N ALA A 502 -26.01 -1.88 4.65
CA ALA A 502 -25.56 -2.70 3.54
C ALA A 502 -24.99 -1.86 2.39
N TRP A 503 -24.21 -2.48 1.52
CA TRP A 503 -23.75 -1.90 0.26
C TRP A 503 -24.55 -2.46 -0.92
N CYS A 504 -24.84 -1.62 -1.89
CA CYS A 504 -25.65 -1.99 -3.04
C CYS A 504 -24.92 -1.67 -4.35
N TRP A 505 -24.95 -2.63 -5.26
CA TRP A 505 -24.60 -2.44 -6.66
C TRP A 505 -25.89 -2.23 -7.45
N LEU A 506 -26.01 -1.10 -8.12
CA LEU A 506 -27.13 -0.79 -9.02
C LEU A 506 -26.64 -0.81 -10.48
N GLY A 507 -27.51 -1.22 -11.41
CA GLY A 507 -27.21 -1.47 -12.82
C GLY A 507 -26.65 -0.29 -13.62
N ASN A 508 -26.67 -0.43 -14.95
CA ASN A 508 -26.01 0.47 -15.89
C ASN A 508 -26.73 1.83 -16.09
N ALA A 509 -26.57 2.45 -17.26
CA ALA A 509 -27.11 3.77 -17.59
C ALA A 509 -28.60 3.97 -17.25
N ALA A 510 -29.44 2.96 -17.45
CA ALA A 510 -30.88 3.04 -17.14
C ALA A 510 -31.15 3.28 -15.64
N TYR A 511 -30.33 2.71 -14.76
CA TYR A 511 -30.41 2.95 -13.32
C TYR A 511 -30.05 4.37 -12.97
N MET A 512 -29.11 4.97 -13.69
CA MET A 512 -28.67 6.34 -13.44
C MET A 512 -29.69 7.36 -13.90
N ASP A 513 -30.40 7.08 -14.99
CA ASP A 513 -31.54 7.90 -15.41
C ASP A 513 -32.69 7.81 -14.38
N TYR A 514 -32.97 6.60 -13.87
CA TYR A 514 -33.92 6.39 -12.78
C TYR A 514 -33.51 7.14 -11.50
N ILE A 515 -32.26 7.02 -11.06
CA ILE A 515 -31.75 7.75 -9.87
C ILE A 515 -31.92 9.25 -10.06
N LYS A 516 -31.55 9.81 -11.21
CA LYS A 516 -31.64 11.26 -11.46
C LYS A 516 -33.09 11.76 -11.56
N ARG A 517 -34.00 10.93 -12.06
CA ARG A 517 -35.42 11.30 -12.25
C ARG A 517 -36.23 11.14 -10.98
N ASP A 518 -36.04 10.05 -10.25
CA ASP A 518 -36.96 9.59 -9.21
C ASP A 518 -36.40 9.76 -7.78
N TRP A 519 -35.09 9.92 -7.60
CA TRP A 519 -34.51 10.09 -6.26
C TRP A 519 -34.43 11.55 -5.86
N SER A 520 -34.51 11.80 -4.55
CA SER A 520 -34.46 13.13 -3.97
C SER A 520 -33.13 13.36 -3.25
N VAL A 521 -32.61 14.59 -3.33
CA VAL A 521 -31.39 14.98 -2.61
C VAL A 521 -31.71 15.17 -1.13
N ARG A 522 -30.92 14.53 -0.27
CA ARG A 522 -31.03 14.64 1.20
C ARG A 522 -29.63 14.65 1.83
N ALA A 523 -29.51 15.33 2.97
CA ALA A 523 -28.33 15.27 3.81
C ALA A 523 -28.36 14.06 4.76
N PHE A 524 -27.25 13.35 4.84
CA PHE A 524 -27.07 12.18 5.70
C PHE A 524 -25.82 12.33 6.54
N SER A 525 -25.91 12.01 7.83
CA SER A 525 -24.79 11.86 8.75
C SER A 525 -24.63 10.37 9.06
N VAL A 526 -23.70 9.69 8.38
CA VAL A 526 -23.57 8.23 8.41
C VAL A 526 -22.32 7.82 9.19
N GLY A 527 -22.47 6.96 10.20
CA GLY A 527 -21.35 6.50 11.02
C GLY A 527 -21.64 6.58 12.51
N GLY A 528 -20.63 7.02 13.26
CA GLY A 528 -20.69 7.13 14.70
C GLY A 528 -20.26 5.85 15.44
N PRO A 529 -20.00 5.96 16.75
CA PRO A 529 -19.63 4.84 17.60
C PRO A 529 -20.82 3.99 18.09
N ASP A 530 -22.04 4.48 17.89
CA ASP A 530 -23.29 3.91 18.42
C ASP A 530 -23.81 2.72 17.60
#